data_AF-A0A0H3ZL95-F1
#
_entry.id   AF-A0A0H3ZL95-F1
#
_cell.length_a   1.000
_cell.length_b   1.000
_cell.length_c   1.000
_cell.angle_alpha   90.00
_cell.angle_beta   90.00
_cell.angle_gamma   90.00
#
_symmetry.space_group_name_H-M   'P 1'
#
loop_
_entity.id
_entity.type
_entity.pdbx_description
1 polymer ?
#
loop_
_entity_poly.entity_id
_entity_poly.type
_entity_poly.pdbx_seq_one_letter_code
_entity_poly.pdbx_strand_id
1 'polypeptide(L)' 'MSAMNRFAATSEQNAEDQLKALYGAKPVRTGSTTAHRMTWFVKNRQVTMARRSTHKNGRGEAMFIVEVK' A
#
# COMPACT_ATOMS: atom_id res chain seq x y z
N MET A 1 19.09 -7.39 6.57
CA MET A 1 17.93 -6.46 6.45
C MET A 1 17.00 -7.04 5.41
N SER A 2 15.81 -7.53 5.79
CA SER A 2 14.81 -7.96 4.79
C SER A 2 14.42 -6.76 3.94
N ALA A 3 14.50 -6.88 2.62
CA ALA A 3 14.05 -5.84 1.72
C ALA A 3 12.57 -5.56 2.00
N MET A 4 12.27 -4.38 2.55
CA MET A 4 10.90 -3.89 2.66
C MET A 4 10.41 -3.57 1.25
N ASN A 5 9.51 -4.40 0.73
CA ASN A 5 8.89 -4.11 -0.56
C ASN A 5 8.04 -2.85 -0.39
N ARG A 6 8.45 -1.78 -1.07
CA ARG A 6 7.78 -0.47 -1.05
C ARG A 6 7.43 -0.09 -2.47
N PHE A 7 6.18 0.33 -2.68
CA PHE A 7 5.72 0.80 -3.98
C PHE A 7 4.76 1.98 -3.80
N ALA A 8 4.46 2.65 -4.90
CA ALA A 8 3.54 3.76 -4.91
C ALA A 8 2.23 3.40 -5.60
N ALA A 9 1.11 3.83 -5.01
CA ALA A 9 -0.23 3.65 -5.54
C ALA A 9 -0.95 5.02 -5.60
N THR A 10 -1.83 5.20 -6.58
CA THR A 10 -2.63 6.43 -6.71
C THR A 10 -3.97 6.35 -5.98
N SER A 11 -4.39 5.15 -5.58
CA SER A 11 -5.63 4.90 -4.85
C SER A 11 -5.53 3.62 -4.01
N GLU A 12 -6.49 3.42 -3.11
CA GLU A 12 -6.61 2.19 -2.30
C GLU A 12 -6.83 0.96 -3.21
N GLN A 13 -7.67 1.10 -4.24
CA GLN A 13 -7.92 0.03 -5.22
C GLN A 13 -6.65 -0.35 -6.00
N ASN A 14 -5.90 0.66 -6.48
CA ASN A 14 -4.65 0.43 -7.19
C ASN A 14 -3.62 -0.28 -6.29
N ALA A 15 -3.56 0.09 -5.00
CA ALA A 15 -2.73 -0.61 -4.03
C ALA A 15 -3.14 -2.08 -3.89
N GLU A 16 -4.44 -2.38 -3.77
CA GLU A 16 -4.94 -3.75 -3.64
C GLU A 16 -4.65 -4.59 -4.89
N ASP A 17 -4.85 -4.03 -6.08
CA ASP A 17 -4.59 -4.71 -7.35
C ASP A 17 -3.10 -5.03 -7.51
N GLN A 18 -2.21 -4.09 -7.15
CA GLN A 18 -0.77 -4.33 -7.15
C GLN A 18 -0.35 -5.39 -6.12
N LEU A 19 -0.92 -5.36 -4.90
CA LEU A 19 -0.64 -6.40 -3.90
C LEU A 19 -1.07 -7.79 -4.37
N LYS A 20 -2.24 -7.87 -5.02
CA LYS A 20 -2.74 -9.11 -5.61
C LYS A 20 -1.82 -9.60 -6.72
N ALA A 21 -1.34 -8.71 -7.59
CA ALA A 21 -0.41 -9.06 -8.66
C ALA A 21 0.96 -9.51 -8.13
N LEU A 22 1.51 -8.82 -7.12
CA LEU A 22 2.83 -9.13 -6.54
C LEU A 22 2.85 -10.42 -5.72
N TYR A 23 1.78 -10.69 -4.96
CA TYR A 23 1.77 -11.80 -4.01
C TYR A 23 0.85 -12.95 -4.40
N GLY A 24 0.07 -12.80 -5.48
CA GLY A 24 -0.88 -13.82 -5.97
C GLY A 24 -2.00 -14.14 -4.98
N ALA A 25 -2.24 -13.27 -4.00
CA ALA A 25 -3.24 -13.46 -2.96
C ALA A 25 -4.05 -12.17 -2.76
N LYS A 26 -5.33 -12.32 -2.47
CA LYS A 26 -6.19 -11.17 -2.18
C LYS A 26 -5.75 -10.52 -0.86
N PRO A 27 -5.36 -9.23 -0.85
CA PRO A 27 -5.09 -8.52 0.39
C PRO A 27 -6.38 -8.43 1.22
N VAL A 28 -6.28 -8.75 2.50
CA VAL A 28 -7.38 -8.63 3.46
C VAL A 28 -7.20 -7.30 4.18
N ARG A 29 -8.16 -6.40 4.03
CA ARG A 29 -8.16 -5.12 4.73
C ARG A 29 -8.33 -5.34 6.22
N THR A 30 -7.39 -4.85 7.02
CA THR A 30 -7.41 -4.99 8.48
C THR A 30 -7.76 -3.71 9.22
N GLY A 31 -7.78 -2.57 8.51
CA GLY A 31 -8.29 -1.31 9.05
C GLY A 31 -7.43 -0.12 8.64
N SER A 32 -7.38 0.88 9.52
CA SER A 32 -6.56 2.08 9.41
C SER A 32 -5.99 2.41 10.78
N THR A 33 -4.76 2.93 10.84
CA THR A 33 -4.14 3.36 12.10
C THR A 33 -3.92 4.87 12.11
N THR A 34 -3.49 5.43 13.24
CA THR A 34 -3.17 6.87 13.33
C THR A 34 -2.08 7.28 12.32
N ALA A 35 -1.11 6.39 12.06
CA ALA A 35 0.00 6.63 11.13
C ALA A 35 -0.32 6.26 9.68
N HIS A 36 -1.26 5.33 9.44
CA HIS A 36 -1.53 4.76 8.12
C HIS A 36 -2.99 4.92 7.73
N ARG A 37 -3.24 5.39 6.51
CA ARG A 37 -4.61 5.49 5.97
C ARG A 37 -5.25 4.12 5.83
N MET A 38 -4.45 3.11 5.46
CA MET A 38 -4.93 1.75 5.33
C MET A 38 -3.90 0.74 5.79
N THR A 39 -4.36 -0.36 6.34
CA THR A 39 -3.57 -1.54 6.60
C THR A 39 -4.24 -2.76 5.99
N TRP A 40 -3.42 -3.64 5.42
CA TRP A 40 -3.86 -4.94 4.92
C TRP A 40 -2.96 -6.05 5.46
N PHE A 41 -3.44 -7.27 5.34
CA PHE A 41 -2.65 -8.48 5.43
C PHE A 41 -2.69 -9.20 4.08
N VAL A 42 -1.53 -9.58 3.56
CA VAL A 42 -1.43 -10.42 2.36
C VAL A 42 -0.56 -11.62 2.68
N LYS A 43 -1.16 -12.82 2.64
CA LYS A 43 -0.55 -14.04 3.18
C LYS A 43 -0.16 -13.82 4.66
N ASN A 44 1.14 -13.82 4.96
CA ASN A 44 1.70 -13.58 6.31
C ASN A 44 2.45 -12.25 6.40
N ARG A 45 2.18 -11.30 5.49
CA ARG A 45 2.85 -10.00 5.45
C ARG A 45 1.87 -8.89 5.78
N GLN A 46 2.33 -7.94 6.59
CA GLN A 46 1.55 -6.76 6.93
C GLN A 46 1.84 -5.68 5.91
N VAL A 47 0.79 -5.08 5.36
CA VAL A 47 0.92 -4.01 4.39
C VAL A 47 0.32 -2.73 4.98
N THR A 48 1.02 -1.61 4.83
CA THR A 48 0.56 -0.31 5.33
C THR A 48 0.64 0.77 4.25
N MET A 49 -0.45 1.52 4.08
CA MET A 49 -0.56 2.67 3.19
C MET A 49 -0.42 3.98 3.96
N ALA A 50 0.51 4.83 3.56
CA ALA A 50 0.69 6.15 4.14
C ALA A 50 -0.52 7.07 3.90
N ARG A 51 -0.76 8.04 4.79
CA ARG A 51 -2.04 8.76 4.87
C ARG A 51 -2.37 9.63 3.66
N ARG A 52 -1.35 10.21 3.05
CA ARG A 52 -1.30 10.92 1.75
C ARG A 52 0.11 11.47 1.67
N SER A 53 0.87 11.15 0.63
CA SER A 53 2.12 11.89 0.42
C SER A 53 1.79 13.23 -0.24
N THR A 54 2.55 14.28 0.08
CA THR A 54 2.51 15.55 -0.67
C THR A 54 3.03 15.38 -2.10
N HIS A 55 3.64 14.23 -2.40
CA HIS A 55 4.15 13.88 -3.72
C HIS A 55 3.00 13.51 -4.67
N LYS A 56 3.03 14.15 -5.83
CA LYS A 56 2.13 13.90 -6.94
C LYS A 56 2.88 13.22 -8.07
N ASN A 57 2.19 12.42 -8.88
CA ASN A 57 2.78 11.88 -10.11
C ASN A 57 2.90 12.98 -11.19
N GLY A 58 3.51 12.66 -12.34
CA GLY A 58 3.60 13.57 -13.49
C GLY A 58 2.27 14.00 -14.11
N ARG A 59 1.13 13.46 -13.60
CA ARG A 59 -0.24 13.84 -13.97
C ARG A 59 -0.94 14.68 -12.89
N GLY A 60 -0.25 15.03 -11.81
CA GLY A 60 -0.80 15.82 -10.70
C GLY A 60 -1.65 15.04 -9.70
N GLU A 61 -1.75 13.72 -9.81
CA GLU A 61 -2.51 12.86 -8.90
C GLU A 61 -1.70 12.59 -7.63
N ALA A 62 -2.36 12.58 -6.47
CA ALA A 62 -1.72 12.27 -5.20
C ALA A 62 -1.22 10.82 -5.20
N MET A 63 0.02 10.62 -4.77
CA MET A 63 0.60 9.29 -4.60
C MET A 63 0.58 8.89 -3.13
N PHE A 64 0.35 7.61 -2.90
CA PHE A 64 0.39 6.98 -1.60
C PHE A 64 1.49 5.94 -1.62
N ILE A 65 2.27 5.93 -0.57
CA ILE A 65 3.31 4.93 -0.38
C ILE A 65 2.70 3.73 0.32
N VAL A 66 2.94 2.56 -0.24
CA VAL A 66 2.56 1.27 0.33
C VAL A 66 3.82 0.53 0.73
N GLU A 67 3.87 0.11 1.98
CA GLU A 67 5.00 -0.61 2.58
C GLU A 67 4.54 -2.00 2.98
N VAL A 68 5.33 -3.02 2.62
CA VAL A 68 5.10 -4.41 3.02
C VAL A 68 6.17 -4.83 4.02
N LYS A 69 5.74 -5.28 5.20
CA LYS A 69 6.54 -5.83 6.29
C LYS A 69 6.39 -7.33 6.37
#